data_AF-A0A3D0W7G9-F1
#
_entry.id   AF-A0A3D0W7G9-F1
#
_cell.length_a   1.000
_cell.length_b   1.000
_cell.length_c   1.000
_cell.angle_alpha   90.00
_cell.angle_beta   90.00
_cell.angle_gamma   90.00
#
_symmetry.space_group_name_H-M   'P 1'
#
loop_
_entity.id
_entity.type
_entity.pdbx_description
1 polymer ?
#
loop_
_entity_poly.entity_id
_entity_poly.type
_entity_poly.pdbx_seq_one_letter_code
_entity_poly.pdbx_strand_id
1 'polypeptide(L)' 'TAKSFGPCPGYIIDHIIPLKRGGLDDPSNMQWQTVEDAKEKDKWE' A
#
# COMPACT_ATOMS: atom_id res chain seq x y z
N THR A 1 -13.33 25.95 1.03
CA THR A 1 -12.57 25.21 -0.02
C THR A 1 -12.26 23.82 0.48
N ALA A 2 -13.20 22.88 0.30
CA ALA A 2 -13.02 21.48 0.65
C ALA A 2 -12.35 20.76 -0.52
N LYS A 3 -11.04 20.60 -0.48
CA LYS A 3 -10.29 19.72 -1.39
C LYS A 3 -10.04 18.41 -0.66
N SER A 4 -11.05 17.54 -0.68
CA SER A 4 -10.87 16.13 -0.36
C SER A 4 -10.22 15.46 -1.57
N PHE A 5 -9.05 14.87 -1.41
CA PHE A 5 -8.25 14.13 -2.41
C PHE A 5 -7.45 14.96 -3.42
N GLY A 6 -6.23 15.33 -3.03
CA GLY A 6 -5.07 15.12 -3.91
C GLY A 6 -4.47 13.73 -3.59
N PRO A 7 -3.68 13.11 -4.49
CA PRO A 7 -2.99 11.85 -4.17
C PRO A 7 -2.18 12.11 -2.91
N CYS A 8 -2.44 11.40 -1.81
CA CYS A 8 -1.66 11.54 -0.58
C CYS A 8 -0.17 11.37 -0.97
N PRO A 9 0.61 12.46 -1.07
CA PRO A 9 1.92 12.38 -1.70
C PRO A 9 2.85 11.75 -0.67
N GLY A 10 3.05 10.44 -0.79
CA GLY A 10 3.86 9.69 0.15
C GLY A 10 3.22 8.42 0.71
N TYR A 11 1.97 8.09 0.37
CA TYR A 11 1.35 6.82 0.77
C TYR A 11 0.79 6.06 -0.43
N ILE A 12 1.05 4.75 -0.47
CA ILE A 12 0.46 3.79 -1.40
C ILE A 12 -0.38 2.77 -0.64
N ILE A 13 -1.26 2.08 -1.34
CA ILE A 13 -1.99 0.95 -0.79
C ILE A 13 -1.16 -0.30 -1.11
N ASP A 14 -0.77 -1.03 -0.06
CA ASP A 14 0.02 -2.25 -0.15
C ASP A 14 -0.73 -3.42 0.49
N HIS A 15 -0.42 -4.66 0.08
CA HIS A 15 -0.98 -5.85 0.71
C HIS A 15 -0.19 -6.19 1.98
N ILE A 16 -0.88 -6.32 3.11
CA ILE A 16 -0.29 -6.72 4.40
C ILE A 16 0.37 -8.10 4.24
N ILE A 17 -0.34 -9.02 3.58
CA ILE A 17 0.16 -10.33 3.17
C ILE A 17 0.38 -10.30 1.65
N PRO A 18 1.60 -10.58 1.17
CA PRO A 18 1.89 -10.66 -0.26
C PRO A 18 0.97 -11.64 -0.97
N LEU A 19 0.45 -11.26 -2.14
CA LEU A 19 -0.34 -12.14 -3.01
C LEU A 19 0.45 -13.41 -3.38
N LYS A 20 1.77 -13.29 -3.59
CA LYS A 20 2.67 -14.44 -3.87
C LYS A 20 2.69 -15.49 -2.75
N ARG A 21 2.40 -15.10 -1.50
CA ARG A 21 2.35 -16.00 -0.33
C ARG A 21 0.92 -16.48 -0.02
N GLY A 22 -0.06 -16.19 -0.87
CA GLY A 22 -1.46 -16.53 -0.64
C GLY A 22 -2.25 -15.44 0.10
N GLY A 23 -1.76 -14.20 0.08
CA GLY A 23 -2.55 -13.04 0.53
C GLY A 23 -3.83 -12.91 -0.30
N LEU A 24 -4.93 -12.54 0.37
CA LEU A 24 -6.19 -12.24 -0.30
C LEU A 24 -6.13 -10.83 -0.91
N ASP A 25 -6.64 -10.67 -2.12
CA ASP A 25 -6.86 -9.34 -2.72
C ASP A 25 -8.14 -8.71 -2.15
N ASP A 26 -8.21 -8.60 -0.82
CA ASP A 26 -9.35 -8.06 -0.10
C ASP A 26 -8.94 -6.75 0.58
N PRO A 27 -9.81 -5.73 0.68
CA PRO A 27 -9.52 -4.51 1.42
C PRO A 27 -9.12 -4.79 2.89
N SER A 28 -9.52 -5.93 3.44
CA SER A 28 -9.09 -6.41 4.76
C SER A 28 -7.59 -6.74 4.82
N ASN A 29 -6.97 -7.06 3.68
CA ASN A 29 -5.54 -7.33 3.51
C ASN A 29 -4.80 -6.15 2.86
N MET A 30 -5.44 -4.98 2.71
CA MET A 30 -4.82 -3.78 2.15
C MET A 30 -4.55 -2.76 3.26
N GLN A 31 -3.35 -2.18 3.29
CA GLN A 31 -2.94 -1.17 4.25
C GLN A 31 -2.28 0.00 3.53
N TRP A 32 -2.57 1.22 4.00
CA TRP A 32 -1.81 2.39 3.60
C TRP A 32 -0.38 2.29 4.15
N GLN A 33 0.59 2.31 3.25
CA GLN A 33 2.01 2.25 3.55
C GLN A 33 2.71 3.43 2.90
N THR A 34 3.81 3.92 3.47
CA THR A 34 4.55 5.04 2.86
C THR A 34 5.27 4.59 1.58
N VAL A 35 5.43 5.49 0.62
CA VAL A 35 6.11 5.21 -0.67
C VAL A 35 7.54 4.72 -0.46
N GLU A 36 8.23 5.22 0.57
CA GLU A 36 9.59 4.82 0.92
C GLU A 36 9.64 3.38 1.44
N ASP A 37 8.73 3.03 2.35
CA ASP A 37 8.60 1.71 2.95
C ASP A 37 8.13 0.68 1.92
N ALA A 38 7.22 1.07 1.04
CA ALA A 38 6.80 0.27 -0.10
C ALA A 38 7.92 0.00 -1.11
N LYS A 39 8.79 0.99 -1.39
CA LYS A 39 9.99 0.78 -2.21
C LYS A 39 10.97 -0.18 -1.57
N GLU A 40 11.10 -0.13 -0.25
CA GLU A 40 11.98 -1.03 0.48
C GLU A 40 11.41 -2.46 0.51
N LYS A 41 10.10 -2.63 0.69
CA LYS A 41 9.41 -3.91 0.56
C LYS A 41 9.47 -4.48 -0.86
N ASP A 42 9.18 -3.69 -1.89
CA ASP A 42 9.24 -4.10 -3.30
C ASP A 42 10.63 -4.63 -3.69
N LYS A 43 11.70 -4.05 -3.11
CA LYS A 43 13.07 -4.52 -3.32
C LYS A 43 13.34 -5.92 -2.71
N TRP A 44 12.57 -6.34 -1.71
CA TRP A 44 12.74 -7.62 -1.00
C TRP A 44 11.72 -8.70 -1.41
N GLU A 45 10.73 -8.39 -2.26
CA GLU A 45 9.66 -9.28 -2.73
C GLU A 45 9.95 -9.97 -4.08
#